data_AF-A0A5D2V9H2-F1
#
_entry.id   AF-A0A5D2V9H2-F1
#
_cell.length_a   1.000
_cell.length_b   1.000
_cell.length_c   1.000
_cell.angle_alpha   90.00
_cell.angle_beta   90.00
_cell.angle_gamma   90.00
#
_symmetry.space_group_name_H-M   'P 1'
#
loop_
_entity.id
_entity.type
_entity.pdbx_description
1 polymer ?
#
loop_
_entity_poly.entity_id
_entity_poly.type
_entity_poly.pdbx_seq_one_letter_code
_entity_poly.pdbx_strand_id
1 'polypeptide(L)'
;MTTLRSALDFYSTIQADDGHWPGDYGGPMFLLPGLVITLYVTGALNIVLSKEHQYEICRYLYNHQNRDGGWGLHIEGPSTMFGTVLNYVSLKLLGECAEGGERAIEKAHKWILEHDSFQKFVNK
;
A
#
# COMPACT_ATOMS: atom_id res chain seq x y z
N MET A 1 10.33 2.22 39.26
CA MET A 1 11.35 3.09 38.64
C MET A 1 12.17 2.40 37.54
N THR A 2 12.20 1.06 37.44
CA THR A 2 12.96 0.34 36.41
C THR A 2 12.35 0.48 35.00
N THR A 3 11.03 0.30 34.84
CA THR A 3 10.37 0.36 33.52
C THR A 3 10.51 1.70 32.81
N LEU A 4 10.30 2.83 33.52
CA LEU A 4 10.45 4.16 32.94
C LEU A 4 11.88 4.43 32.47
N ARG A 5 12.87 4.06 33.29
CA ARG A 5 14.28 4.22 32.92
C ARG A 5 14.62 3.38 31.69
N SER A 6 14.23 2.11 31.65
CA SER A 6 14.45 1.26 30.47
C SER A 6 13.77 1.79 29.21
N ALA A 7 12.56 2.37 29.33
CA ALA A 7 11.87 2.99 28.19
C ALA A 7 12.61 4.23 27.69
N LEU A 8 13.09 5.10 28.58
CA LEU A 8 13.87 6.28 28.21
C LEU A 8 15.22 5.90 27.60
N ASP A 9 15.90 4.90 28.17
CA ASP A 9 17.16 4.39 27.66
C ASP A 9 16.97 3.90 26.22
N PHE A 10 15.96 3.06 25.96
CA PHE A 10 15.63 2.61 24.59
C PHE A 10 15.23 3.77 23.66
N TYR A 11 14.34 4.66 24.11
CA TYR A 11 13.86 5.75 23.23
C TYR A 11 14.97 6.73 22.88
N SER A 12 15.99 6.88 23.73
CA SER A 12 17.19 7.64 23.42
C SER A 12 18.07 7.00 22.33
N THR A 13 18.03 5.67 22.17
CA THR A 13 18.84 4.98 21.14
C THR A 13 18.30 5.12 19.73
N ILE A 14 17.07 5.61 19.56
CA ILE A 14 16.42 5.80 18.25
C ILE A 14 16.33 7.27 17.83
N GLN A 15 16.92 8.19 18.60
CA GLN A 15 17.05 9.58 18.20
C GLN A 15 18.03 9.69 17.02
N ALA A 16 17.67 10.46 16.00
CA ALA A 16 18.54 10.74 14.86
C ALA A 16 19.67 11.72 15.24
N ASP A 17 20.72 11.76 14.42
CA ASP A 17 21.94 12.54 14.68
C ASP A 17 21.70 14.06 14.80
N ASP A 18 20.61 14.57 14.22
CA ASP A 18 20.18 15.98 14.29
C ASP A 18 19.18 16.26 15.44
N GLY A 19 18.87 15.24 16.25
CA GLY A 19 18.04 15.33 17.44
C GLY A 19 16.55 15.04 17.26
N HIS A 20 16.05 14.73 16.07
CA HIS A 20 14.65 14.33 15.87
C HIS A 20 14.41 12.83 16.14
N TRP A 21 13.13 12.41 16.21
CA TRP A 21 12.74 11.00 16.30
C TRP A 21 12.04 10.56 15.02
N PRO A 22 12.70 9.76 14.16
CA PRO A 22 12.07 9.22 12.98
C PRO A 22 11.01 8.18 13.38
N GLY A 23 9.94 8.10 12.59
CA GLY A 23 8.87 7.14 12.79
C GLY A 23 8.10 6.90 11.51
N ASP A 24 7.56 5.69 11.36
CA ASP A 24 6.61 5.40 10.29
C ASP A 24 5.34 6.25 10.51
N TYR A 25 4.99 7.02 9.49
CA TYR A 25 3.79 7.87 9.46
C TYR A 25 2.87 7.49 8.29
N GLY A 26 2.83 6.19 7.98
CA GLY A 26 1.89 5.60 7.03
C GLY A 26 0.46 5.51 7.58
N GLY A 27 -0.34 4.69 6.91
CA GLY A 27 -1.72 4.41 7.31
C GLY A 27 -2.70 4.58 6.17
N PRO A 28 -2.79 5.76 5.52
CA PRO A 28 -3.68 5.96 4.38
C PRO A 28 -3.28 5.14 3.14
N MET A 29 -4.22 4.37 2.59
CA MET A 29 -3.98 3.47 1.46
C MET A 29 -4.31 4.09 0.09
N PHE A 30 -4.34 5.43 -0.01
CA PHE A 30 -4.66 6.18 -1.23
C PHE A 30 -3.59 7.20 -1.64
N LEU A 31 -2.55 7.41 -0.83
CA LEU A 31 -1.44 8.32 -1.17
C LEU A 31 -0.51 7.71 -2.20
N LEU A 32 -0.08 6.47 -1.94
CA LEU A 32 0.87 5.75 -2.76
C LEU A 32 0.34 5.49 -4.18
N PRO A 33 -0.94 5.10 -4.36
CA PRO A 33 -1.54 5.05 -5.69
C PRO A 33 -1.48 6.35 -6.48
N GLY A 34 -1.74 7.50 -5.85
CA GLY A 34 -1.64 8.81 -6.51
C GLY A 34 -0.24 9.11 -7.05
N LEU A 35 0.79 8.79 -6.26
CA LEU A 35 2.18 8.91 -6.68
C LEU A 35 2.51 8.00 -7.87
N VAL A 36 2.18 6.71 -7.78
CA VAL A 36 2.47 5.71 -8.83
C VAL A 36 1.80 6.09 -10.15
N ILE A 37 0.51 6.44 -10.12
CA ILE A 37 -0.25 6.83 -11.31
C ILE A 37 0.35 8.09 -11.94
N THR A 38 0.68 9.10 -11.13
CA THR A 38 1.28 10.35 -11.62
C THR A 38 2.63 10.10 -12.28
N LEU A 39 3.51 9.33 -11.64
CA LEU A 39 4.82 8.99 -12.18
C LEU A 39 4.74 8.15 -13.44
N TYR A 40 3.77 7.23 -13.53
CA TYR A 40 3.52 6.45 -14.73
C TYR A 40 3.09 7.34 -15.90
N VAL A 41 2.08 8.20 -15.70
CA VAL A 41 1.55 9.08 -16.75
C VAL A 41 2.60 10.08 -17.23
N THR A 42 3.46 10.59 -16.33
CA THR A 42 4.52 11.54 -16.66
C THR A 42 5.78 10.90 -17.24
N GLY A 43 5.84 9.56 -17.34
CA GLY A 43 7.02 8.82 -17.80
C GLY A 43 8.20 8.84 -16.83
N ALA A 44 8.00 9.32 -15.60
CA ALA A 44 9.04 9.49 -14.59
C ALA A 44 9.19 8.30 -13.64
N LEU A 45 8.36 7.25 -13.78
CA LEU A 45 8.31 6.11 -12.85
C LEU A 45 9.68 5.49 -12.58
N ASN A 46 10.41 5.10 -13.63
CA ASN A 46 11.73 4.46 -13.51
C ASN A 46 12.87 5.46 -13.28
N ILE A 47 12.58 6.76 -13.34
CA ILE A 47 13.56 7.83 -13.05
C ILE A 47 13.54 8.12 -11.54
N VAL A 48 12.34 8.19 -10.95
CA VAL A 48 12.14 8.53 -9.54
C VAL A 48 12.19 7.30 -8.65
N LEU A 49 11.56 6.19 -9.07
CA LEU A 49 11.51 4.95 -8.30
C LEU A 49 12.52 3.96 -8.89
N SER A 50 13.62 3.74 -8.17
CA SER A 50 14.51 2.61 -8.40
C SER A 50 13.75 1.29 -8.34
N LYS A 51 14.40 0.21 -8.80
CA LYS A 51 13.78 -1.12 -8.75
C LYS A 51 13.45 -1.53 -7.31
N GLU A 52 14.36 -1.27 -6.37
CA GLU A 52 14.18 -1.57 -4.94
C GLU A 52 12.97 -0.83 -4.37
N HIS A 53 12.77 0.45 -4.71
CA HIS A 53 11.55 1.17 -4.32
C HIS A 53 10.29 0.51 -4.87
N GLN A 54 10.29 0.10 -6.14
CA GLN A 54 9.13 -0.57 -6.75
C GLN A 54 8.84 -1.94 -6.09
N TYR A 55 9.88 -2.72 -5.80
CA TYR A 55 9.77 -3.99 -5.05
C TYR A 55 9.16 -3.77 -3.66
N GLU A 56 9.67 -2.78 -2.92
CA GLU A 56 9.23 -2.50 -1.56
C GLU A 56 7.82 -1.91 -1.50
N ILE A 57 7.45 -1.09 -2.48
CA ILE A 57 6.07 -0.64 -2.67
C ILE A 57 5.14 -1.83 -2.91
N CYS A 58 5.49 -2.73 -3.81
CA CYS A 58 4.67 -3.91 -4.08
C CYS A 58 4.52 -4.77 -2.81
N ARG A 59 5.63 -5.03 -2.10
CA ARG A 59 5.61 -5.75 -0.82
C ARG A 59 4.71 -5.09 0.21
N TYR A 60 4.77 -3.77 0.34
CA TYR A 60 3.90 -3.01 1.23
C TYR A 60 2.42 -3.19 0.87
N LEU A 61 2.06 -3.09 -0.41
CA LEU A 61 0.69 -3.29 -0.87
C LEU A 61 0.21 -4.72 -0.60
N TYR A 62 1.03 -5.73 -0.85
CA TYR A 62 0.69 -7.13 -0.57
C TYR A 62 0.46 -7.38 0.93
N ASN A 63 1.31 -6.83 1.78
CA ASN A 63 1.21 -7.02 3.23
C ASN A 63 -0.06 -6.39 3.83
N HIS A 64 -0.63 -5.38 3.17
CA HIS A 64 -1.84 -4.70 3.60
C HIS A 64 -3.09 -5.11 2.81
N GLN A 65 -2.98 -6.12 1.93
CA GLN A 65 -4.17 -6.69 1.29
C GLN A 65 -4.99 -7.44 2.33
N ASN A 66 -6.28 -7.12 2.41
CA ASN A 66 -7.20 -7.82 3.29
C ASN A 66 -7.37 -9.28 2.83
N ARG A 67 -7.82 -10.14 3.76
CA ARG A 67 -8.03 -11.58 3.47
C ARG A 67 -9.03 -11.82 2.34
N ASP A 68 -9.98 -10.91 2.14
CA ASP A 68 -10.97 -10.95 1.07
C ASP A 68 -10.42 -10.54 -0.30
N GLY A 69 -9.19 -10.02 -0.38
CA GLY A 69 -8.53 -9.60 -1.61
C GLY A 69 -8.58 -8.10 -1.88
N GLY A 70 -9.28 -7.31 -1.07
CA GLY A 70 -9.37 -5.87 -1.26
C GLY A 70 -8.41 -5.05 -0.40
N TRP A 71 -8.54 -3.72 -0.51
CA TRP A 71 -7.88 -2.73 0.35
C TRP A 71 -8.87 -1.69 0.85
N GLY A 72 -8.67 -1.24 2.09
CA GLY A 72 -9.46 -0.18 2.71
C GLY A 72 -8.98 1.23 2.38
N LEU A 73 -9.59 2.22 3.05
CA LEU A 73 -9.11 3.61 3.02
C LEU A 73 -7.79 3.79 3.78
N HIS A 74 -7.52 2.91 4.73
CA HIS A 74 -6.30 2.84 5.53
C HIS A 74 -5.95 1.38 5.84
N ILE A 75 -4.75 1.13 6.37
CA ILE A 75 -4.18 -0.21 6.61
C ILE A 75 -5.02 -1.13 7.52
N GLU A 76 -5.82 -0.56 8.43
CA GLU A 76 -6.73 -1.29 9.32
C GLU A 76 -8.19 -1.29 8.84
N GLY A 77 -8.45 -0.67 7.68
CA GLY A 77 -9.80 -0.47 7.17
C GLY A 77 -10.34 -1.69 6.41
N PRO A 78 -11.67 -1.90 6.42
CA PRO A 78 -12.28 -2.93 5.57
C PRO A 78 -12.10 -2.57 4.10
N SER A 79 -12.15 -3.58 3.23
CA SER A 79 -12.01 -3.39 1.79
C SER A 79 -13.09 -2.47 1.23
N THR A 80 -12.69 -1.55 0.36
CA THR A 80 -13.59 -0.57 -0.30
C THR A 80 -13.31 -0.54 -1.80
N MET A 81 -14.31 -0.18 -2.62
CA MET A 81 -14.08 -0.02 -4.06
C MET A 81 -12.97 1.00 -4.35
N PHE A 82 -12.93 2.12 -3.62
CA PHE A 82 -11.90 3.15 -3.78
C PHE A 82 -10.50 2.63 -3.46
N GLY A 83 -10.30 2.05 -2.27
CA GLY A 83 -9.01 1.49 -1.87
C GLY A 83 -8.58 0.33 -2.77
N THR A 84 -9.47 -0.61 -3.06
CA THR A 84 -9.13 -1.79 -3.86
C THR A 84 -8.76 -1.44 -5.29
N VAL A 85 -9.53 -0.60 -5.98
CA VAL A 85 -9.25 -0.24 -7.38
C VAL A 85 -7.94 0.54 -7.49
N LEU A 86 -7.70 1.52 -6.62
CA LEU A 86 -6.47 2.31 -6.67
C LEU A 86 -5.22 1.46 -6.45
N ASN A 87 -5.23 0.59 -5.44
CA ASN A 87 -4.08 -0.28 -5.15
C ASN A 87 -3.91 -1.37 -6.22
N TYR A 88 -5.00 -1.93 -6.76
CA TYR A 88 -4.96 -2.84 -7.90
C TYR A 88 -4.30 -2.20 -9.13
N VAL A 89 -4.74 -1.01 -9.53
CA VAL A 89 -4.17 -0.29 -10.68
C VAL A 89 -2.69 0.00 -10.44
N SER A 90 -2.33 0.44 -9.24
CA SER A 90 -0.93 0.73 -8.88
C SER A 90 -0.03 -0.48 -9.06
N LEU A 91 -0.47 -1.66 -8.60
CA LEU A 91 0.25 -2.92 -8.80
C LEU A 91 0.40 -3.28 -10.29
N LYS A 92 -0.63 -3.03 -11.12
CA LYS A 92 -0.52 -3.24 -12.58
C LYS A 92 0.48 -2.29 -13.22
N LEU A 93 0.52 -1.02 -12.81
CA LEU A 93 1.42 -0.01 -13.38
C LEU A 93 2.89 -0.22 -12.99
N LEU A 94 3.15 -0.73 -11.79
CA LEU A 94 4.51 -1.06 -11.34
C LEU A 94 5.09 -2.29 -12.06
N GLY A 95 4.26 -3.10 -12.72
CA GLY A 95 4.68 -4.29 -13.42
C GLY A 95 5.13 -5.37 -12.44
N GLU A 96 4.15 -6.13 -11.93
CA GLU A 96 4.28 -7.36 -11.11
C GLU A 96 5.68 -7.61 -10.55
N CYS A 97 6.04 -6.87 -9.50
CA CYS A 97 7.40 -6.85 -9.01
C CYS A 97 7.77 -8.05 -8.11
N ALA A 98 6.96 -9.07 -7.83
CA ALA A 98 7.44 -10.19 -6.99
C ALA A 98 6.63 -11.48 -7.13
N GLU A 99 7.25 -12.60 -6.75
CA GLU A 99 6.56 -13.86 -6.45
C GLU A 99 5.43 -13.61 -5.43
N GLY A 100 4.21 -14.02 -5.78
CA GLY A 100 3.00 -13.77 -4.98
C GLY A 100 2.16 -12.57 -5.42
N GLY A 101 2.68 -11.69 -6.30
CA GLY A 101 1.95 -10.56 -6.87
C GLY A 101 0.77 -10.96 -7.75
N GLU A 102 0.92 -12.03 -8.53
CA GLU A 102 -0.14 -12.58 -9.38
C GLU A 102 -1.39 -12.93 -8.56
N ARG A 103 -1.21 -13.64 -7.43
CA ARG A 103 -2.30 -14.00 -6.53
C ARG A 103 -3.00 -12.79 -5.91
N ALA A 104 -2.25 -11.75 -5.57
CA ALA A 104 -2.84 -10.52 -5.00
C ALA A 104 -3.70 -9.78 -6.04
N ILE A 105 -3.19 -9.65 -7.26
CA ILE A 105 -3.89 -9.02 -8.39
C ILE A 105 -5.15 -9.80 -8.76
N GLU A 106 -5.08 -11.12 -8.82
CA GLU A 106 -6.23 -11.99 -9.10
C GLU A 106 -7.33 -11.85 -8.06
N LYS A 107 -6.97 -11.89 -6.77
CA LYS A 107 -7.93 -11.73 -5.67
C LYS A 107 -8.59 -10.36 -5.70
N ALA A 108 -7.81 -9.31 -5.95
CA ALA A 108 -8.32 -7.95 -6.04
C ALA A 108 -9.27 -7.78 -7.23
N HIS A 109 -8.89 -8.32 -8.39
CA HIS A 109 -9.74 -8.31 -9.58
C HIS A 109 -11.05 -9.05 -9.32
N LYS A 110 -11.00 -10.23 -8.70
CA LYS A 110 -12.21 -10.97 -8.30
C LYS A 110 -13.07 -10.16 -7.32
N TRP A 111 -12.46 -9.58 -6.29
CA TRP A 111 -13.17 -8.76 -5.30
C TRP A 111 -13.87 -7.57 -5.97
N ILE A 112 -13.20 -6.88 -6.90
CA ILE A 112 -13.76 -5.77 -7.69
C ILE A 112 -14.99 -6.25 -8.46
N LEU A 113 -14.92 -7.38 -9.17
CA LEU A 113 -16.05 -7.89 -9.97
C LEU A 113 -17.26 -8.30 -9.12
N GLU A 114 -17.02 -8.86 -7.93
CA GLU A 114 -18.10 -9.25 -7.00
C GLU A 114 -18.80 -8.05 -6.33
N HIS A 115 -18.07 -6.95 -6.18
CA HIS A 115 -18.51 -5.72 -5.52
C HIS A 115 -18.86 -4.59 -6.48
N ASP A 116 -18.66 -4.78 -7.79
CA ASP A 116 -19.09 -3.83 -8.80
C ASP A 116 -20.63 -3.75 -8.83
N SER A 117 -21.15 -2.62 -8.34
CA SER A 117 -22.56 -2.29 -8.38
C SER A 117 -23.08 -2.08 -9.80
N PHE A 118 -22.22 -1.78 -10.78
CA PHE A 118 -22.63 -1.52 -12.16
C PHE A 118 -23.10 -2.80 -12.86
N GLN A 119 -22.38 -3.92 -12.67
CA GLN A 119 -22.82 -5.25 -13.12
C GLN A 119 -24.15 -5.69 -12.50
N LYS A 120 -24.45 -5.28 -11.26
CA LYS A 120 -25.72 -5.59 -10.59
C LYS A 120 -26.89 -4.72 -11.08
N PHE A 121 -26.60 -3.55 -11.66
CA PHE A 121 -27.59 -2.65 -12.23
C PHE A 121 -27.99 -3.04 -13.66
N VAL A 122 -27.04 -3.55 -14.46
CA VAL A 122 -27.26 -3.94 -15.87
C VAL A 122 -27.94 -5.31 -16.02
N ASN A 123 -27.82 -6.19 -15.02
CA ASN A 123 -28.41 -7.54 -15.03
C ASN A 123 -29.79 -7.64 -14.33
N LYS A 124 -30.49 -6.51 -14.17
CA LYS A 124 -31.89 -6.43 -13.70
C LYS A 124 -32.77 -5.88 -14.80
#